data_AF-A0A5F9CUV6-F1
#
_entry.id   AF-A0A5F9CUV6-F1
#
_cell.length_a   1.000
_cell.length_b   1.000
_cell.length_c   1.000
_cell.angle_alpha   90.00
_cell.angle_beta   90.00
_cell.angle_gamma   90.00
#
_symmetry.space_group_name_H-M   'P 1'
#
loop_
_entity.id
_entity.type
_entity.pdbx_description
1 polymer ?
#
loop_
_entity_poly.entity_id
_entity_poly.type
_entity_poly.pdbx_seq_one_letter_code
_entity_poly.pdbx_strand_id
1 'polypeptide(L)'
;MMSGRPGREPLKFLPDEARSLPPPKLTDPRLLYFGFMGYCSGLLDNALRRRPVTMAGLHRQLLYVTSFVFAGYYLLKPEDNVNLYVNT
;
A
#
# COMPACT_ATOMS: atom_id res chain seq x y z
N MET A 1 21.31 3.31 -3.95
CA MET A 1 22.24 2.16 -4.07
C MET A 1 21.75 1.02 -5.00
N MET A 2 20.80 1.24 -5.95
CA MET A 2 20.36 0.19 -6.90
C MET A 2 20.19 0.69 -8.35
N SER A 3 20.79 1.81 -8.71
CA SER A 3 20.56 2.48 -10.02
C SER A 3 21.14 1.71 -11.22
N GLY A 4 22.12 0.83 -11.01
CA GLY A 4 22.83 0.10 -12.09
C GLY A 4 22.45 -1.38 -12.22
N ARG A 5 21.25 -1.78 -11.79
CA ARG A 5 20.85 -3.20 -11.80
C ARG A 5 20.58 -3.66 -13.25
N PRO A 6 21.17 -4.79 -13.72
CA PRO A 6 20.85 -5.35 -15.03
C PRO A 6 19.36 -5.71 -15.10
N GLY A 7 18.67 -5.33 -16.18
CA GLY A 7 17.23 -5.54 -16.36
C GLY A 7 16.32 -4.41 -15.84
N ARG A 8 16.88 -3.30 -15.37
CA ARG A 8 16.07 -2.15 -14.92
C ARG A 8 15.56 -1.33 -16.11
N GLU A 9 14.31 -1.57 -16.51
CA GLU A 9 13.61 -0.71 -17.46
C GLU A 9 13.16 0.59 -16.77
N PRO A 10 13.50 1.79 -17.30
CA PRO A 10 13.07 3.05 -16.69
C PRO A 10 11.54 3.13 -16.67
N LEU A 11 10.97 3.62 -15.56
CA LEU A 11 9.53 3.82 -15.32
C LEU A 11 8.67 2.55 -15.20
N LYS A 12 9.23 1.34 -15.28
CA LYS A 12 8.49 0.11 -15.00
C LYS A 12 8.36 -0.12 -13.50
N PHE A 13 7.14 0.04 -12.97
CA PHE A 13 6.86 -0.10 -11.55
C PHE A 13 7.07 -1.53 -11.03
N LEU A 14 6.77 -2.53 -11.85
CA LEU A 14 6.96 -3.94 -11.52
C LEU A 14 7.55 -4.68 -12.74
N PRO A 15 8.78 -5.24 -12.65
CA PRO A 15 9.40 -5.97 -13.75
C PRO A 15 8.68 -7.32 -14.00
N ASP A 16 8.84 -7.92 -15.17
CA ASP A 16 8.10 -9.16 -15.50
C ASP A 16 8.59 -10.35 -14.66
N GLU A 17 9.86 -10.33 -14.24
CA GLU A 17 10.44 -11.29 -13.29
C GLU A 17 9.73 -11.25 -11.94
N ALA A 18 9.22 -10.08 -11.52
CA ALA A 18 8.53 -9.91 -10.26
C ALA A 18 7.17 -10.63 -10.20
N ARG A 19 6.65 -11.07 -11.35
CA ARG A 19 5.42 -11.87 -11.45
C ARG A 19 5.62 -13.32 -11.00
N SER A 20 6.87 -13.78 -10.96
CA SER A 20 7.22 -15.12 -10.46
C SER A 20 7.22 -15.20 -8.92
N LEU A 21 7.28 -14.07 -8.22
CA LEU A 21 7.25 -14.05 -6.77
C LEU A 21 5.83 -14.32 -6.23
N PRO A 22 5.72 -14.98 -5.06
CA PRO A 22 4.45 -15.14 -4.38
C PRO A 22 3.90 -13.75 -4.03
N PRO A 23 2.66 -13.39 -4.44
CA PRO A 23 2.10 -12.09 -4.13
C PRO A 23 1.85 -11.96 -2.62
N PRO A 24 1.88 -10.72 -2.08
CA PRO A 24 1.53 -10.47 -0.69
C PRO A 24 0.10 -10.94 -0.42
N LYS A 25 -0.11 -11.57 0.74
CA LYS A 25 -1.44 -12.06 1.15
C LYS A 25 -2.34 -10.88 1.47
N LEU A 26 -3.64 -11.00 1.21
CA LEU A 26 -4.60 -9.96 1.62
C LEU A 26 -4.67 -9.78 3.15
N THR A 27 -4.30 -10.82 3.90
CA THR A 27 -4.27 -10.81 5.37
C THR A 27 -2.89 -10.45 5.94
N ASP A 28 -1.99 -9.91 5.12
CA ASP A 28 -0.67 -9.49 5.59
C ASP A 28 -0.83 -8.37 6.65
N PRO A 29 -0.17 -8.48 7.83
CA PRO A 29 -0.23 -7.45 8.87
C PRO A 29 0.21 -6.07 8.38
N ARG A 30 1.13 -6.00 7.40
CA ARG A 30 1.55 -4.71 6.81
C ARG A 30 0.40 -4.07 6.03
N LEU A 31 -0.35 -4.88 5.26
CA LEU A 31 -1.50 -4.41 4.50
C LEU A 31 -2.66 -4.01 5.42
N LEU A 32 -2.85 -4.76 6.52
CA LEU A 32 -3.79 -4.39 7.57
C LEU A 32 -3.44 -3.03 8.18
N TYR A 33 -2.15 -2.76 8.42
CA TYR A 33 -1.67 -1.47 8.92
C TYR A 33 -1.94 -0.33 7.93
N PHE A 34 -1.76 -0.55 6.62
CA PHE A 34 -2.17 0.43 5.60
C PHE A 34 -3.68 0.72 5.65
N GLY A 35 -4.52 -0.30 5.78
CA GLY A 35 -5.95 -0.11 5.97
C GLY A 35 -6.29 0.66 7.24
N PHE A 36 -5.59 0.39 8.34
CA PHE A 36 -5.73 1.13 9.59
C PHE A 36 -5.31 2.61 9.43
N MET A 37 -4.22 2.90 8.74
CA MET A 37 -3.83 4.28 8.41
C MET A 37 -4.90 4.99 7.56
N GLY A 38 -5.50 4.30 6.60
CA GLY A 38 -6.64 4.81 5.83
C GLY A 38 -7.84 5.13 6.73
N TYR A 39 -8.15 4.27 7.70
CA TYR A 39 -9.20 4.52 8.68
C TYR A 39 -8.91 5.76 9.54
N CYS A 40 -7.68 5.89 10.07
CA CYS A 40 -7.24 7.08 10.80
C CYS A 40 -7.35 8.36 9.96
N SER A 41 -7.03 8.29 8.66
CA SER A 41 -7.17 9.42 7.74
C SER A 41 -8.63 9.87 7.58
N GLY A 42 -9.58 8.92 7.52
CA GLY A 42 -11.00 9.22 7.46
C GLY A 42 -11.55 9.83 8.76
N LEU A 43 -11.07 9.37 9.91
CA LEU A 43 -11.40 9.98 11.20
C LEU A 43 -10.85 11.42 11.30
N LEU A 44 -9.62 11.63 10.80
CA LEU A 44 -8.96 12.93 10.81
C LEU A 44 -9.67 13.93 9.88
N ASP A 45 -10.11 13.52 8.68
CA ASP A 45 -10.90 14.40 7.79
C ASP A 45 -12.22 14.82 8.44
N ASN A 46 -12.88 13.92 9.18
CA ASN A 46 -14.09 14.26 9.93
C ASN A 46 -13.81 15.21 11.10
N ALA A 47 -12.69 15.00 11.82
CA ALA A 47 -12.27 15.85 12.93
C ALA A 47 -11.94 17.28 12.47
N LEU A 48 -11.21 17.44 11.36
CA LEU A 48 -10.88 18.74 10.78
C LEU A 48 -12.13 19.53 10.35
N ARG A 49 -13.14 18.84 9.83
CA ARG A 49 -14.40 19.45 9.37
C ARG A 49 -15.43 19.65 10.49
N ARG A 50 -15.08 19.39 11.75
CA ARG A 50 -15.98 19.48 12.93
C ARG A 50 -17.28 18.68 12.74
N ARG A 51 -17.21 17.55 12.02
CA ARG A 51 -18.32 16.60 11.83
C ARG A 51 -18.22 15.50 12.89
N PRO A 52 -19.32 14.82 13.27
CA PRO A 52 -19.26 13.71 14.22
C PRO A 52 -18.36 12.60 13.67
N VAL A 53 -17.23 12.37 14.35
CA VAL A 53 -16.07 11.63 13.83
C VAL A 53 -16.39 10.20 13.43
N THR A 54 -17.22 9.52 14.23
CA THR A 54 -17.52 8.08 14.08
C THR A 54 -18.74 7.78 13.23
N MET A 55 -19.66 8.74 13.07
CA MET A 55 -20.94 8.52 12.37
C MET A 55 -21.05 9.27 11.03
N ALA A 56 -20.31 10.36 10.82
CA ALA A 56 -20.36 11.08 9.56
C ALA A 56 -19.54 10.37 8.48
N GLY A 57 -20.16 10.10 7.33
CA GLY A 57 -19.43 9.75 6.11
C GLY A 57 -18.80 8.36 6.11
N LEU A 58 -19.57 7.32 6.50
CA LEU A 58 -19.15 5.91 6.38
C LEU A 58 -18.62 5.58 4.98
N HIS A 59 -19.26 6.10 3.93
CA HIS A 59 -18.81 5.93 2.54
C HIS A 59 -17.41 6.52 2.29
N ARG A 60 -17.07 7.65 2.94
CA ARG A 60 -15.75 8.29 2.82
C ARG A 60 -14.71 7.50 3.59
N GLN A 61 -15.04 7.03 4.80
CA GLN A 61 -14.16 6.16 5.58
C GLN A 61 -13.85 4.86 4.82
N LEU A 62 -14.86 4.23 4.22
CA LEU A 62 -14.69 3.05 3.37
C LEU A 62 -13.78 3.35 2.16
N LEU A 63 -13.97 4.52 1.53
CA LEU A 63 -13.12 4.95 0.41
C LEU A 63 -11.66 5.17 0.83
N TYR A 64 -11.42 5.80 1.99
CA TYR A 64 -10.07 5.98 2.52
C TYR A 64 -9.39 4.64 2.85
N VAL A 65 -10.11 3.71 3.49
CA VAL A 65 -9.55 2.39 3.81
C VAL A 65 -9.26 1.61 2.52
N THR A 66 -10.19 1.56 1.57
CA THR A 66 -10.01 0.78 0.32
C THR A 66 -8.90 1.36 -0.55
N SER A 67 -8.78 2.69 -0.66
CA SER A 67 -7.71 3.34 -1.41
C SER A 67 -6.32 3.09 -0.80
N PHE A 68 -6.20 3.15 0.54
CA PHE A 68 -4.93 2.86 1.23
C PHE A 68 -4.55 1.38 1.14
N VAL A 69 -5.52 0.46 1.25
CA VAL A 69 -5.26 -0.98 1.03
C VAL A 69 -4.83 -1.23 -0.42
N PHE A 70 -5.51 -0.61 -1.39
CA PHE A 70 -5.15 -0.75 -2.79
C PHE A 70 -3.73 -0.23 -3.07
N ALA A 71 -3.42 1.00 -2.65
CA ALA A 71 -2.09 1.57 -2.80
C ALA A 71 -1.02 0.74 -2.06
N GLY A 72 -1.28 0.37 -0.81
CA GLY A 72 -0.40 -0.44 0.02
C GLY A 72 -0.07 -1.80 -0.62
N TYR A 73 -1.07 -2.47 -1.20
CA TYR A 73 -0.88 -3.76 -1.88
C TYR A 73 0.10 -3.67 -3.05
N TYR A 74 0.02 -2.59 -3.85
CA TYR A 74 0.97 -2.37 -4.94
C TYR A 74 2.32 -1.86 -4.46
N LEU A 75 2.42 -1.17 -3.33
CA LEU A 75 3.70 -0.73 -2.75
C LEU A 75 4.48 -1.87 -2.09
N LEU A 76 3.79 -2.83 -1.46
CA LEU A 76 4.40 -4.01 -0.84
C LEU A 76 5.06 -4.94 -1.87
N LYS A 77 4.50 -5.01 -3.09
CA LYS A 77 5.04 -5.87 -4.16
C LYS A 77 6.50 -5.52 -4.54
N PRO A 78 6.86 -4.27 -4.86
CA PRO A 78 8.25 -3.89 -5.12
C PRO A 78 9.19 -4.07 -3.92
N GLU A 79 8.72 -3.89 -2.68
CA GLU A 79 9.58 -4.04 -1.49
C GLU A 79 10.06 -5.49 -1.30
N ASP A 80 9.16 -6.47 -1.46
CA ASP A 80 9.52 -7.88 -1.36
C ASP A 80 10.48 -8.30 -2.48
N ASN A 81 10.28 -7.76 -3.68
CA ASN A 81 11.21 -7.94 -4.80
C ASN A 81 12.61 -7.41 -4.47
N VAL A 82 12.69 -6.15 -4.03
CA VAL A 82 13.95 -5.50 -3.67
C VAL A 82 14.68 -6.26 -2.55
N ASN A 83 13.96 -6.69 -1.52
CA ASN A 83 14.56 -7.41 -0.39
C ASN A 83 15.12 -8.79 -0.79
N LEU A 84 14.42 -9.56 -1.62
CA LEU A 84 14.93 -10.86 -2.10
C LEU A 84 16.30 -10.69 -2.77
N TYR A 85 16.39 -9.65 -3.57
CA TYR A 85 17.53 -9.26 -4.38
C TYR A 85 18.70 -8.62 -3.61
N VAL A 86 18.50 -8.21 -2.37
CA VAL A 86 19.55 -7.75 -1.44
C VAL A 86 20.14 -8.93 -0.66
N ASN A 87 19.34 -9.98 -0.45
CA ASN A 87 19.73 -11.17 0.31
C ASN A 87 20.28 -12.30 -0.57
N THR A 88 20.47 -12.06 -1.88
CA THR A 88 21.21 -12.93 -2.81
C THR A 88 22.50 -12.25 -3.20
#